data_AF-A0A645HRK4-F1
#
_entry.id   AF-A0A645HRK4-F1
#
_cell.length_a   1.000
_cell.length_b   1.000
_cell.length_c   1.000
_cell.angle_alpha   90.00
_cell.angle_beta   90.00
_cell.angle_gamma   90.00
#
_symmetry.space_group_name_H-M   'P 1'
#
loop_
_entity.id
_entity.type
_entity.pdbx_description
1 polymer ?
#
loop_
_entity_poly.entity_id
_entity_poly.type
_entity_poly.pdbx_seq_one_letter_code
_entity_poly.pdbx_strand_id
1 'polypeptide(L)'
;MPNADTHCLVVAPLHNAAFDPDVVVCYGNAAQITRFVQGALYKTGGYIESRFAGRGACGGEITVPYTQDRCNVIIPGGGERVFALTADDELAFAMPAGKIEEVMAGLEATHKGGVARIPTPVAGLAAQPNFPKYYHDLEVYCGLKEE
;
A
#
# COMPACT_ATOMS: atom_id res chain seq x y z
N MET A 1 21.16 -6.24 -2.98
CA MET A 1 20.56 -4.90 -3.01
C MET A 1 21.46 -4.02 -3.86
N PRO A 2 20.91 -3.03 -4.59
CA PRO A 2 21.76 -2.02 -5.22
C PRO A 2 22.54 -1.26 -4.14
N ASN A 3 23.75 -0.83 -4.47
CA ASN A 3 24.58 -0.02 -3.58
C ASN A 3 24.48 1.44 -4.04
N ALA A 4 24.44 2.37 -3.09
CA ALA A 4 24.52 3.80 -3.35
C ALA A 4 25.90 4.32 -2.91
N ASP A 5 26.48 5.25 -3.64
CA ASP A 5 27.73 5.92 -3.27
C ASP A 5 27.41 7.04 -2.26
N THR A 6 27.03 6.66 -1.05
CA THR A 6 26.53 7.57 -0.01
C THR A 6 27.14 7.20 1.34
N HIS A 7 27.75 8.18 2.00
CA HIS A 7 28.47 7.97 3.27
C HIS A 7 27.63 8.28 4.52
N CYS A 8 26.47 8.91 4.36
CA CYS A 8 25.60 9.34 5.46
C CYS A 8 24.13 9.24 5.03
N LEU A 9 23.25 8.99 6.00
CA LEU A 9 21.80 9.01 5.82
C LEU A 9 21.19 9.90 6.91
N VAL A 10 20.34 10.83 6.51
CA VAL A 10 19.55 11.65 7.43
C VAL A 10 18.09 11.29 7.24
N VAL A 11 17.38 11.07 8.34
CA VAL A 11 15.96 10.69 8.35
C VAL A 11 15.18 11.60 9.29
N ALA A 12 13.96 11.93 8.88
CA ALA A 12 13.01 12.65 9.70
C ALA A 12 11.59 12.24 9.31
N PRO A 13 10.61 12.32 10.23
CA PRO A 13 9.20 12.30 9.85
C PRO A 13 8.94 13.39 8.81
N LEU A 14 8.21 13.07 7.74
CA LEU A 14 8.06 13.97 6.59
C LEU A 14 7.55 15.38 6.98
N HIS A 15 6.64 15.46 7.95
CA HIS A 15 6.08 16.73 8.44
C HIS A 15 7.05 17.57 9.30
N ASN A 16 8.17 16.99 9.73
CA ASN A 16 9.21 17.63 10.54
C ASN A 16 10.55 17.71 9.80
N ALA A 17 10.61 17.33 8.53
CA ALA A 17 11.83 17.37 7.75
C ALA A 17 12.27 18.83 7.53
N ALA A 18 13.48 19.15 7.99
CA ALA A 18 14.11 20.46 7.78
C ALA A 18 15.06 20.45 6.56
N PHE A 19 14.86 19.50 5.65
CA PHE A 19 15.65 19.26 4.46
C PHE A 19 14.73 18.71 3.35
N ASP A 20 15.16 18.87 2.10
CA ASP A 20 14.46 18.25 0.96
C ASP A 20 14.87 16.78 0.87
N PRO A 21 13.94 15.82 1.02
CA PRO A 21 14.28 14.40 0.99
C PRO A 21 14.59 13.95 -0.44
N ASP A 22 15.50 12.99 -0.59
CA ASP A 22 15.70 12.28 -1.87
C ASP A 22 14.69 11.14 -2.06
N VAL A 23 14.29 10.51 -0.96
CA VAL A 23 13.38 9.36 -0.91
C VAL A 23 12.35 9.58 0.19
N VAL A 24 11.11 9.21 -0.09
CA VAL A 24 10.03 9.15 0.90
C VAL A 24 9.57 7.70 1.05
N VAL A 25 9.46 7.25 2.30
CA VAL A 25 8.94 5.93 2.66
C VAL A 25 7.63 6.11 3.42
N CYS A 26 6.58 5.45 2.96
CA CYS A 26 5.25 5.45 3.55
C CYS A 26 4.92 4.04 4.04
N TYR A 27 4.59 3.90 5.33
CA TYR A 27 4.10 2.66 5.90
C TYR A 27 2.57 2.63 5.88
N GLY A 28 2.00 1.45 5.69
CA GLY A 28 0.57 1.22 5.78
C GLY A 28 0.19 -0.21 5.48
N ASN A 29 -1.06 -0.58 5.72
CA ASN A 29 -1.51 -1.93 5.43
C ASN A 29 -1.62 -2.21 3.91
N ALA A 30 -1.89 -3.46 3.55
CA ALA A 30 -1.99 -3.88 2.15
C ALA A 30 -2.99 -3.05 1.33
N ALA A 31 -4.12 -2.62 1.92
CA ALA A 31 -5.08 -1.79 1.21
C ALA A 31 -4.52 -0.40 0.92
N GLN A 32 -3.89 0.23 1.92
CA GLN A 32 -3.26 1.54 1.78
C GLN A 32 -2.09 1.52 0.79
N ILE A 33 -1.22 0.52 0.84
CA ILE A 33 -0.13 0.38 -0.13
C ILE A 33 -0.64 0.13 -1.55
N THR A 34 -1.75 -0.60 -1.71
CA THR A 34 -2.41 -0.74 -3.02
C THR A 34 -2.78 0.62 -3.61
N ARG A 35 -3.21 1.59 -2.79
CA ARG A 35 -3.49 2.96 -3.25
C ARG A 35 -2.24 3.65 -3.78
N PHE A 36 -1.12 3.55 -3.06
CA PHE A 36 0.14 4.12 -3.52
C PHE A 36 0.60 3.51 -4.85
N VAL A 37 0.48 2.18 -5.01
CA VAL A 37 0.78 1.49 -6.28
C VAL A 37 -0.10 2.01 -7.42
N GLN A 38 -1.40 2.14 -7.18
CA GLN A 38 -2.33 2.70 -8.16
C GLN A 38 -2.02 4.16 -8.51
N GLY A 39 -1.62 4.96 -7.52
CA GLY A 39 -1.20 6.34 -7.74
C GLY A 39 0.05 6.43 -8.60
N ALA A 40 1.07 5.64 -8.28
CA ALA A 40 2.35 5.60 -9.00
C ALA A 40 2.22 5.11 -10.45
N LEU A 41 1.27 4.22 -10.73
CA LEU A 41 1.05 3.65 -12.05
C LEU A 41 -0.12 4.30 -12.80
N TYR A 42 -0.72 5.36 -12.26
CA TYR A 42 -1.93 5.95 -12.84
C TYR A 42 -1.72 6.45 -14.28
N LYS A 43 -0.61 7.15 -14.54
CA LYS A 43 -0.30 7.73 -15.86
C LYS A 43 0.44 6.75 -16.77
N THR A 44 1.30 5.92 -16.19
CA THR A 44 2.25 5.07 -16.90
C THR A 44 1.75 3.65 -17.13
N GLY A 45 0.80 3.17 -16.30
CA GLY A 45 0.37 1.77 -16.29
C GLY A 45 1.51 0.82 -15.92
N GLY A 46 1.33 -0.47 -16.21
CA GLY A 46 2.35 -1.49 -15.98
C GLY A 46 2.41 -2.00 -14.54
N TYR A 47 3.62 -2.24 -14.04
CA TYR A 47 3.87 -2.92 -12.76
C TYR A 47 5.03 -2.28 -11.99
N ILE A 48 4.97 -2.35 -10.66
CA ILE A 48 6.12 -2.12 -9.79
C ILE A 48 6.79 -3.47 -9.52
N GLU A 49 8.03 -3.64 -9.98
CA GLU A 49 8.81 -4.85 -9.72
C GLU A 49 9.58 -4.75 -8.41
N SER A 50 9.18 -5.52 -7.40
CA SER A 50 9.85 -5.56 -6.10
C SER A 50 10.49 -6.92 -5.82
N ARG A 51 11.57 -6.93 -5.03
CA ARG A 51 12.32 -8.14 -4.66
C ARG A 51 12.45 -8.23 -3.15
N PHE A 52 12.10 -9.38 -2.57
CA PHE A 52 12.05 -9.58 -1.12
C PHE A 52 13.01 -10.70 -0.71
N ALA A 53 13.90 -10.41 0.24
CA ALA A 53 14.88 -11.37 0.75
C ALA A 53 14.55 -11.90 2.16
N GLY A 54 13.46 -11.43 2.78
CA GLY A 54 13.11 -11.71 4.18
C GLY A 54 14.06 -11.09 5.21
N ARG A 55 15.03 -10.28 4.75
CA ARG A 55 16.01 -9.56 5.56
C ARG A 55 16.54 -8.34 4.80
N GLY A 56 17.05 -7.34 5.53
CA GLY A 56 17.60 -6.12 4.96
C GLY A 56 16.58 -5.25 4.20
N ALA A 57 15.28 -5.39 4.52
CA ALA A 57 14.20 -4.64 3.88
C ALA A 57 14.47 -3.13 3.84
N CYS A 58 14.87 -2.54 4.96
CA CYS A 58 15.32 -1.15 5.10
C CYS A 58 16.34 -0.68 4.04
N GLY A 59 17.27 -1.55 3.64
CA GLY A 59 18.22 -1.24 2.57
C GLY A 59 17.52 -1.07 1.22
N GLY A 60 16.54 -1.93 0.92
CA GLY A 60 15.74 -1.88 -0.32
C GLY A 60 14.74 -0.73 -0.36
N GLU A 61 14.27 -0.25 0.79
CA GLU A 61 13.40 0.92 0.91
C GLU A 61 14.10 2.20 0.46
N ILE A 62 15.42 2.30 0.70
CA ILE A 62 16.19 3.49 0.39
C ILE A 62 16.93 3.35 -0.94
N THR A 63 17.72 2.28 -1.08
CA THR A 63 18.67 2.15 -2.21
C THR A 63 17.97 1.99 -3.55
N VAL A 64 16.82 1.32 -3.61
CA VAL A 64 16.08 1.12 -4.87
C VAL A 64 15.53 2.44 -5.42
N PRO A 65 14.72 3.21 -4.68
CA PRO A 65 14.24 4.50 -5.19
C PRO A 65 15.38 5.49 -5.42
N TYR A 66 16.39 5.52 -4.56
CA TYR A 66 17.52 6.44 -4.71
C TYR A 66 18.35 6.16 -5.97
N THR A 67 18.78 4.91 -6.17
CA THR A 67 19.73 4.58 -7.26
C THR A 67 19.08 4.29 -8.59
N GLN A 68 17.81 3.88 -8.60
CA GLN A 68 17.12 3.42 -9.82
C GLN A 68 15.97 4.35 -10.23
N ASP A 69 15.77 5.46 -9.51
CA ASP A 69 14.67 6.41 -9.70
C ASP A 69 13.32 5.72 -9.94
N ARG A 70 12.96 4.77 -9.06
CA ARG A 70 11.70 4.01 -9.19
C ARG A 70 11.04 3.71 -7.86
N CYS A 71 9.71 3.68 -7.87
CA CYS A 71 8.96 3.26 -6.70
C CYS A 71 9.23 1.79 -6.36
N ASN A 72 9.10 1.43 -5.08
CA ASN A 72 9.32 0.09 -4.58
C ASN A 72 8.28 -0.23 -3.48
N VAL A 73 7.75 -1.45 -3.49
CA VAL A 73 6.95 -2.01 -2.40
C VAL A 73 7.82 -2.99 -1.62
N ILE A 74 7.83 -2.90 -0.30
CA ILE A 74 8.68 -3.70 0.58
C ILE A 74 7.82 -4.39 1.65
N ILE A 75 8.12 -5.66 1.89
CA ILE A 75 7.63 -6.39 3.06
C ILE A 75 8.65 -6.18 4.18
N PRO A 76 8.28 -5.51 5.28
CA PRO A 76 9.16 -5.25 6.41
C PRO A 76 9.82 -6.53 6.93
N GLY A 77 11.09 -6.42 7.31
CA GLY A 77 11.86 -7.51 7.90
C GLY A 77 11.65 -7.65 9.41
N GLY A 78 12.27 -8.66 10.03
CA GLY A 78 12.24 -8.79 11.49
C GLY A 78 12.91 -7.63 12.23
N GLY A 79 13.99 -7.07 11.66
CA GLY A 79 14.69 -5.92 12.24
C GLY A 79 13.80 -4.66 12.32
N GLU A 80 13.06 -4.35 11.26
CA GLU A 80 12.10 -3.22 11.28
C GLU A 80 11.00 -3.44 12.31
N ARG A 81 10.41 -4.63 12.40
CA ARG A 81 9.40 -4.92 13.43
C ARG A 81 9.93 -4.67 14.85
N VAL A 82 11.17 -5.06 15.12
CA VAL A 82 11.80 -4.90 16.45
C VAL A 82 12.20 -3.45 16.73
N PHE A 83 12.82 -2.76 15.76
CA PHE A 83 13.46 -1.46 15.99
C PHE A 83 12.64 -0.26 15.53
N ALA A 84 11.85 -0.41 14.47
CA ALA A 84 10.97 0.62 13.92
C ALA A 84 9.50 0.46 14.38
N LEU A 85 9.20 -0.60 15.15
CA LEU A 85 7.86 -0.93 15.65
C LEU A 85 6.83 -1.11 14.54
N THR A 86 7.27 -1.50 13.35
CA THR A 86 6.41 -1.79 12.20
C THR A 86 5.50 -2.97 12.53
N ALA A 87 4.19 -2.82 12.30
CA ALA A 87 3.21 -3.84 12.60
C ALA A 87 3.27 -5.00 11.59
N ASP A 88 2.73 -6.16 11.98
CA ASP A 88 2.76 -7.37 11.14
C ASP A 88 1.94 -7.25 9.86
N ASP A 89 0.95 -6.36 9.84
CA ASP A 89 0.10 -6.06 8.70
C ASP A 89 0.58 -4.87 7.85
N GLU A 90 1.64 -4.19 8.29
CA GLU A 90 2.22 -3.07 7.56
C GLU A 90 3.17 -3.52 6.45
N LEU A 91 3.10 -2.79 5.35
CA LEU A 91 4.00 -2.81 4.22
C LEU A 91 4.60 -1.41 4.06
N ALA A 92 5.75 -1.32 3.41
CA ALA A 92 6.35 -0.04 3.05
C ALA A 92 6.21 0.20 1.55
N PHE A 93 5.88 1.44 1.19
CA PHE A 93 5.98 1.97 -0.16
C PHE A 93 7.03 3.07 -0.16
N ALA A 94 8.06 2.91 -0.96
CA ALA A 94 9.13 3.89 -1.09
C ALA A 94 9.14 4.49 -2.49
N MET A 95 9.34 5.80 -2.58
CA MET A 95 9.38 6.54 -3.84
C MET A 95 10.48 7.59 -3.85
N PRO A 96 11.08 7.88 -5.02
CA PRO A 96 11.92 9.06 -5.19
C PRO A 96 11.09 10.32 -4.96
N ALA A 97 11.68 11.34 -4.34
CA ALA A 97 10.95 12.57 -4.01
C ALA A 97 10.42 13.28 -5.27
N GLY A 98 11.14 13.20 -6.39
CA GLY A 98 10.69 13.73 -7.68
C GLY A 98 9.41 13.10 -8.24
N LYS A 99 8.96 11.96 -7.70
CA LYS A 99 7.71 11.28 -8.13
C LYS A 99 6.52 11.54 -7.21
N ILE A 100 6.70 12.27 -6.10
CA ILE A 100 5.63 12.52 -5.12
C ILE A 100 4.41 13.16 -5.79
N GLU A 101 4.61 14.23 -6.56
CA GLU A 101 3.50 14.94 -7.21
C GLU A 101 2.70 14.04 -8.15
N GLU A 102 3.38 13.18 -8.92
CA GLU A 102 2.73 12.22 -9.81
C GLU A 102 1.92 11.18 -9.03
N VAL A 103 2.51 10.61 -7.98
CA VAL A 103 1.85 9.62 -7.13
C VAL A 103 0.60 10.22 -6.47
N MET A 104 0.70 11.45 -5.95
CA MET A 104 -0.41 12.15 -5.31
C MET A 104 -1.53 12.50 -6.31
N ALA A 105 -1.19 12.95 -7.51
CA ALA A 105 -2.16 13.18 -8.57
C ALA A 105 -2.89 11.88 -8.97
N GLY A 106 -2.16 10.77 -9.09
CA GLY A 106 -2.73 9.46 -9.37
C GLY A 106 -3.62 8.94 -8.24
N LEU A 107 -3.23 9.17 -6.99
CA LEU A 107 -4.06 8.87 -5.81
C LEU A 107 -5.39 9.62 -5.87
N GLU A 108 -5.37 10.92 -6.14
CA GLU A 108 -6.59 11.73 -6.25
C GLU A 108 -7.47 11.26 -7.41
N ALA A 109 -6.88 11.04 -8.59
CA ALA A 109 -7.62 10.65 -9.78
C ALA A 109 -8.27 9.27 -9.64
N THR A 110 -7.53 8.28 -9.15
CA THR A 110 -8.08 6.93 -8.90
C THR A 110 -9.09 6.93 -7.76
N HIS A 111 -8.98 7.84 -6.78
CA HIS A 111 -9.98 8.00 -5.74
C HIS A 111 -11.29 8.54 -6.32
N LYS A 112 -11.23 9.54 -7.22
CA LYS A 112 -12.40 10.05 -7.94
C LYS A 112 -13.08 8.95 -8.77
N GLY A 113 -12.31 8.05 -9.39
CA GLY A 113 -12.80 6.91 -10.18
C GLY A 113 -13.57 5.82 -9.40
N GLY A 114 -13.54 5.83 -8.07
CA GLY A 114 -14.51 5.09 -7.23
C GLY A 114 -14.22 3.63 -6.93
N VAL A 115 -13.73 2.83 -7.89
CA VAL A 115 -13.58 1.36 -7.71
C VAL A 115 -12.50 0.98 -6.68
N ALA A 116 -11.50 1.83 -6.48
CA ALA A 116 -10.35 1.55 -5.63
C ALA A 116 -10.30 2.39 -4.34
N ARG A 117 -11.45 2.80 -3.79
CA ARG A 117 -11.49 3.56 -2.52
C ARG A 117 -11.24 2.65 -1.33
N ILE A 118 -10.73 3.24 -0.24
CA ILE A 118 -10.70 2.60 1.09
C ILE A 118 -11.79 3.27 1.94
N PRO A 119 -12.62 2.50 2.66
CA PRO A 119 -12.67 1.04 2.66
C PRO A 119 -13.17 0.48 1.31
N THR A 120 -12.55 -0.62 0.86
CA THR A 120 -12.91 -1.27 -0.41
C THR A 120 -14.35 -1.77 -0.33
N PRO A 121 -15.23 -1.42 -1.28
CA PRO A 121 -16.60 -1.92 -1.26
C PRO A 121 -16.59 -3.43 -1.41
N VAL A 122 -17.04 -4.13 -0.37
CA VAL A 122 -17.22 -5.58 -0.41
C VAL A 122 -18.58 -5.85 -1.04
N ALA A 123 -18.60 -6.27 -2.31
CA ALA A 123 -19.85 -6.56 -3.03
C ALA A 123 -20.75 -7.57 -2.28
N GLY A 124 -20.13 -8.48 -1.52
CA GLY A 124 -20.84 -9.44 -0.67
C GLY A 124 -21.68 -8.81 0.46
N LEU A 125 -21.46 -7.55 0.85
CA LEU A 125 -22.33 -6.87 1.82
C LEU A 125 -23.75 -6.62 1.28
N ALA A 126 -23.89 -6.55 -0.04
CA ALA A 126 -25.19 -6.45 -0.71
C ALA A 126 -25.72 -7.82 -1.18
N ALA A 127 -24.97 -8.90 -0.96
CA ALA A 127 -25.42 -10.23 -1.34
C ALA A 127 -26.48 -10.72 -0.34
N GLN A 128 -27.55 -11.32 -0.86
CA GLN A 128 -28.51 -12.02 -0.01
C GLN A 128 -27.85 -13.28 0.57
N PRO A 129 -27.94 -13.51 1.88
CA PRO A 129 -27.47 -14.74 2.49
C PRO A 129 -28.25 -15.93 1.91
N ASN A 130 -27.55 -17.00 1.54
CA ASN A 130 -28.18 -18.27 1.21
C ASN A 130 -28.26 -19.12 2.48
N PHE A 131 -29.42 -19.16 3.13
CA PHE A 131 -29.55 -19.88 4.38
C PHE A 131 -29.69 -21.40 4.14
N PRO A 132 -29.18 -22.24 5.06
CA PRO A 132 -29.47 -23.66 5.08
C PRO A 132 -30.97 -24.00 5.12
N LYS A 133 -31.35 -25.18 4.60
CA LYS A 133 -32.75 -25.60 4.44
C LYS A 133 -33.64 -25.48 5.68
N TYR A 134 -33.08 -25.68 6.87
CA TYR A 134 -33.81 -25.63 8.14
C TYR A 134 -34.17 -24.20 8.58
N TYR A 135 -33.69 -23.16 7.89
CA TYR A 135 -34.10 -21.77 8.09
C TYR A 135 -35.10 -21.27 7.05
N HIS A 136 -35.52 -22.09 6.08
CA HIS A 136 -36.43 -21.62 5.02
C HIS A 136 -37.74 -21.02 5.58
N ASP A 137 -38.32 -21.61 6.62
CA ASP A 137 -39.52 -21.07 7.27
C ASP A 137 -39.27 -19.66 7.84
N LEU A 138 -38.06 -19.44 8.37
CA LEU A 138 -37.63 -18.13 8.87
C LEU A 138 -37.35 -17.16 7.71
N GLU A 139 -36.81 -17.63 6.59
CA GLU A 139 -36.63 -16.82 5.37
C GLU A 139 -37.98 -16.34 4.82
N VAL A 140 -38.99 -17.21 4.78
CA VAL A 140 -40.36 -16.86 4.37
C VAL A 140 -40.98 -15.87 5.37
N TYR A 141 -40.88 -16.15 6.68
CA TYR A 141 -41.36 -15.24 7.73
C TYR A 141 -40.74 -13.84 7.64
N CYS A 142 -39.44 -13.76 7.35
CA CYS A 142 -38.72 -12.49 7.20
C CYS A 142 -38.87 -11.83 5.81
N GLY A 143 -39.62 -12.45 4.88
CA GLY A 143 -39.80 -11.93 3.51
C GLY A 143 -38.55 -11.99 2.65
N LEU A 144 -37.60 -12.86 2.97
CA LEU A 144 -36.34 -13.07 2.23
C LEU A 144 -36.49 -14.13 1.13
N LYS A 145 -37.60 -14.88 1.13
CA LYS A 145 -37.89 -15.98 0.21
C LYS A 145 -39.39 -16.08 -0.09
N GLU A 146 -39.73 -16.34 -1.35
CA GLU A 146 -41.11 -16.61 -1.79
C GLU A 146 -41.54 -18.04 -1.40
N GLU A 147 -42.85 -18.25 -1.22
CA GLU A 147 -43.45 -19.56 -0.87
C GLU A 147 -43.24 -20.65 -1.94
#